data_AF-A0A928HDC4-F1
#
_entry.id   AF-A0A928HDC4-F1
#
_cell.length_a   1.000
_cell.length_b   1.000
_cell.length_c   1.000
_cell.angle_alpha   90.00
_cell.angle_beta   90.00
_cell.angle_gamma   90.00
#
_symmetry.space_group_name_H-M   'P 1'
#
loop_
_entity.id
_entity.type
_entity.pdbx_description
1 polymer ?
#
loop_
_entity_poly.entity_id
_entity_poly.type
_entity_poly.pdbx_seq_one_letter_code
_entity_poly.pdbx_strand_id
1 'polypeptide(L)'
;MKFLSVMAMSVLAVSLSAETIKYDLKQEFAKNSQVAFNGDIMTFKGPGALVFKPIKLDPAAKYTLTVTLKKNGTEKAFAYHCGFYCYDKTGRMITCDNISSSKQSFTSLAKDVKAGDKTVTVKDGSKWRKGGLVAFNAKQDYSDLPNRETAGSITKIEKQGDVWVITLDKPVRKAYAAGTNVRNHFYGGYVYSTAGGKLTDDWKTVSGTISGVNPPETGGYYKKFWTATVTIRPMILLNWNWGDRNGSTQIKDVTLTISK
;
A
#
# COMPACT_ATOMS: atom_id res chain seq x y z
N MET A 1 -50.27 -44.81 -15.62
CA MET A 1 -50.37 -43.34 -15.74
C MET A 1 -49.35 -42.73 -14.80
N LYS A 2 -48.41 -41.95 -15.35
CA LYS A 2 -47.27 -41.33 -14.65
C LYS A 2 -47.75 -40.14 -13.82
N PHE A 3 -47.27 -40.00 -12.58
CA PHE A 3 -47.14 -38.69 -11.94
C PHE A 3 -45.73 -38.54 -11.41
N LEU A 4 -44.92 -37.83 -12.17
CA LEU A 4 -43.59 -37.35 -11.78
C LEU A 4 -43.82 -36.12 -10.90
N SER A 5 -43.52 -36.21 -9.61
CA SER A 5 -43.54 -35.04 -8.72
C SER A 5 -42.25 -34.24 -8.94
N VAL A 6 -42.34 -33.13 -9.66
CA VAL A 6 -41.24 -32.18 -9.83
C VAL A 6 -41.12 -31.39 -8.52
N MET A 7 -40.06 -31.66 -7.76
CA MET A 7 -39.68 -30.88 -6.59
C MET A 7 -39.11 -29.54 -7.08
N ALA A 8 -39.87 -28.46 -6.92
CA ALA A 8 -39.42 -27.11 -7.21
C ALA A 8 -38.33 -26.71 -6.20
N MET A 9 -37.07 -26.70 -6.65
CA MET A 9 -35.95 -26.16 -5.89
C MET A 9 -36.01 -24.63 -5.96
N SER A 10 -36.58 -23.99 -4.94
CA SER A 10 -36.59 -22.53 -4.81
C SER A 10 -35.17 -22.03 -4.54
N VAL A 11 -34.51 -21.52 -5.58
CA VAL A 11 -33.25 -20.78 -5.44
C VAL A 11 -33.59 -19.43 -4.78
N LEU A 12 -33.22 -19.27 -3.51
CA LEU A 12 -33.20 -17.95 -2.88
C LEU A 12 -32.14 -17.10 -3.59
N ALA A 13 -32.60 -16.16 -4.42
CA ALA A 13 -31.76 -15.08 -4.90
C ALA A 13 -31.39 -14.18 -3.72
N VAL A 14 -30.20 -14.38 -3.15
CA VAL A 14 -29.62 -13.43 -2.20
C VAL A 14 -29.34 -12.16 -2.98
N SER A 15 -30.14 -11.12 -2.78
CA SER A 15 -29.86 -9.80 -3.33
C SER A 15 -28.54 -9.30 -2.74
N LEU A 16 -27.51 -9.24 -3.58
CA LEU A 16 -26.22 -8.63 -3.26
C LEU A 16 -26.39 -7.11 -3.13
N SER A 17 -26.79 -6.63 -1.96
CA SER A 17 -26.85 -5.18 -1.70
C SER A 17 -25.44 -4.63 -1.48
N ALA A 18 -25.05 -3.63 -2.27
CA ALA A 18 -23.84 -2.87 -2.01
C ALA A 18 -24.04 -1.97 -0.78
N GLU A 19 -23.12 -2.02 0.18
CA GLU A 19 -23.08 -1.08 1.31
C GLU A 19 -22.35 0.20 0.87
N THR A 20 -22.88 1.37 1.22
CA THR A 20 -22.18 2.64 0.96
C THR A 20 -21.98 3.41 2.25
N ILE A 21 -20.72 3.62 2.60
CA ILE A 21 -20.29 4.45 3.72
C ILE A 21 -20.05 5.85 3.18
N LYS A 22 -20.80 6.84 3.69
CA LYS A 22 -20.54 8.27 3.47
C LYS A 22 -19.71 8.80 4.64
N TYR A 23 -18.58 9.44 4.38
CA TYR A 23 -17.73 9.98 5.44
C TYR A 23 -18.14 11.40 5.80
N ASP A 24 -18.43 11.63 7.07
CA ASP A 24 -18.54 12.97 7.64
C ASP A 24 -17.14 13.55 7.84
N LEU A 25 -16.73 14.43 6.94
CA LEU A 25 -15.39 15.00 6.96
C LEU A 25 -15.08 15.79 8.24
N LYS A 26 -16.08 16.45 8.85
CA LYS A 26 -15.89 17.16 10.12
C LYS A 26 -15.64 16.16 11.23
N GLN A 27 -16.43 15.10 11.30
CA GLN A 27 -16.21 14.06 12.32
C GLN A 27 -14.85 13.36 12.15
N GLU A 28 -14.41 13.14 10.91
CA GLU A 28 -13.12 12.49 10.62
C GLU A 28 -11.92 13.40 10.95
N PHE A 29 -12.02 14.72 10.68
CA PHE A 29 -10.84 15.59 10.63
C PHE A 29 -10.93 16.90 11.42
N ALA A 30 -11.93 17.11 12.29
CA ALA A 30 -12.06 18.35 13.09
C ALA A 30 -10.81 18.70 13.93
N LYS A 31 -10.01 17.70 14.33
CA LYS A 31 -8.78 17.91 15.12
C LYS A 31 -7.52 18.06 14.26
N ASN A 32 -7.62 17.98 12.93
CA ASN A 32 -6.48 18.10 12.04
C ASN A 32 -6.19 19.59 11.78
N SER A 33 -5.04 20.08 12.24
CA SER A 33 -4.63 21.48 12.07
C SER A 33 -4.41 21.91 10.62
N GLN A 34 -4.26 20.98 9.68
CA GLN A 34 -4.18 21.26 8.24
C GLN A 34 -5.55 21.45 7.59
N VAL A 35 -6.64 21.24 8.33
CA VAL A 35 -8.01 21.22 7.80
C VAL A 35 -8.80 22.43 8.29
N ALA A 36 -9.54 23.06 7.38
CA ALA A 36 -10.58 24.04 7.67
C ALA A 36 -11.89 23.65 6.97
N PHE A 37 -13.04 24.07 7.50
CA PHE A 37 -14.36 23.78 6.94
C PHE A 37 -15.12 25.04 6.57
N ASN A 38 -15.82 25.01 5.44
CA ASN A 38 -16.86 25.97 5.08
C ASN A 38 -18.09 25.18 4.61
N GLY A 39 -19.12 25.12 5.45
CA GLY A 39 -20.24 24.19 5.23
C GLY A 39 -19.73 22.74 5.19
N ASP A 40 -20.05 22.02 4.11
CA ASP A 40 -19.63 20.64 3.87
C ASP A 40 -18.32 20.53 3.07
N ILE A 41 -17.74 21.66 2.67
CA ILE A 41 -16.46 21.70 1.95
C ILE A 41 -15.33 21.72 2.97
N MET A 42 -14.46 20.72 2.87
CA MET A 42 -13.22 20.64 3.61
C MET A 42 -12.07 21.22 2.78
N THR A 43 -11.29 22.12 3.35
CA THR A 43 -10.03 22.60 2.78
C THR A 43 -8.86 21.97 3.51
N PHE A 44 -8.01 21.23 2.80
CA PHE A 44 -6.77 20.65 3.31
C PHE A 44 -5.55 21.44 2.81
N LYS A 45 -4.67 21.87 3.72
CA LYS A 45 -3.51 22.71 3.44
C LYS A 45 -2.20 21.92 3.39
N GLY A 46 -1.42 22.18 2.35
CA GLY A 46 -0.10 21.60 2.16
C GLY A 46 -0.13 20.12 1.78
N PRO A 47 1.05 19.47 1.76
CA PRO A 47 1.14 18.07 1.42
C PRO A 47 0.71 17.18 2.59
N GLY A 48 0.11 16.03 2.30
CA GLY A 48 -0.17 15.02 3.32
C GLY A 48 -1.15 13.95 2.89
N ALA A 49 -1.55 13.13 3.86
CA ALA A 49 -2.54 12.07 3.68
C ALA A 49 -3.73 12.30 4.60
N LEU A 50 -4.93 12.34 4.02
CA LEU A 50 -6.19 12.26 4.75
C LEU A 50 -6.55 10.78 4.87
N VAL A 51 -6.55 10.26 6.10
CA VAL A 51 -6.72 8.82 6.36
C VAL A 51 -7.97 8.62 7.20
N PHE A 52 -8.96 7.96 6.62
CA PHE A 52 -10.28 7.75 7.20
C PHE A 52 -10.26 6.65 8.26
N LYS A 53 -11.36 6.50 9.02
CA LYS A 53 -11.55 5.40 9.98
C LYS A 53 -11.35 4.00 9.34
N PRO A 54 -10.90 3.01 10.13
CA PRO A 54 -10.62 1.66 9.66
C PRO A 54 -11.88 0.86 9.39
N ILE A 55 -11.77 -0.06 8.43
CA ILE A 55 -12.79 -1.03 8.04
C ILE A 55 -12.13 -2.40 7.94
N LYS A 56 -12.86 -3.44 8.38
CA LYS A 56 -12.42 -4.82 8.22
C LYS A 56 -12.45 -5.21 6.73
N LEU A 57 -11.39 -5.83 6.25
CA LEU A 57 -11.32 -6.32 4.88
C LEU A 57 -12.13 -7.62 4.74
N ASP A 58 -13.08 -7.65 3.81
CA ASP A 58 -13.65 -8.85 3.21
C ASP A 58 -12.89 -9.09 1.90
N PRO A 59 -12.07 -10.17 1.81
CA PRO A 59 -11.27 -10.42 0.62
C PRO A 59 -12.09 -10.77 -0.63
N ALA A 60 -13.37 -11.14 -0.47
CA ALA A 60 -14.28 -11.41 -1.58
C ALA A 60 -14.97 -10.14 -2.10
N ALA A 61 -14.92 -9.04 -1.35
CA ALA A 61 -15.59 -7.80 -1.71
C ALA A 61 -14.76 -6.93 -2.67
N LYS A 62 -15.47 -6.04 -3.36
CA LYS A 62 -14.97 -4.94 -4.18
C LYS A 62 -15.19 -3.63 -3.41
N TYR A 63 -14.16 -2.81 -3.37
CA TYR A 63 -14.10 -1.55 -2.63
C TYR A 63 -13.91 -0.40 -3.61
N THR A 64 -14.91 0.46 -3.73
CA THR A 64 -14.88 1.63 -4.61
C THR A 64 -14.84 2.91 -3.78
N LEU A 65 -13.70 3.59 -3.80
CA LEU A 65 -13.51 4.89 -3.15
C LEU A 65 -13.82 5.99 -4.16
N THR A 66 -14.80 6.83 -3.84
CA THR A 66 -15.19 8.00 -4.64
C THR A 66 -14.97 9.27 -3.83
N VAL A 67 -14.44 10.30 -4.49
CA VAL A 67 -14.08 11.58 -3.88
C VAL A 67 -14.35 12.69 -4.87
N THR A 68 -14.92 13.81 -4.42
CA THR A 68 -15.01 15.05 -5.20
C THR A 68 -14.02 16.07 -4.67
N LEU A 69 -13.12 16.54 -5.54
CA LEU A 69 -12.02 17.39 -5.13
C LEU A 69 -11.60 18.39 -6.22
N LYS A 70 -10.99 19.49 -5.79
CA LYS A 70 -10.42 20.52 -6.67
C LYS A 70 -9.27 21.27 -6.00
N LYS A 71 -8.51 22.00 -6.80
CA LYS A 71 -7.51 22.95 -6.31
C LYS A 71 -8.21 24.08 -5.57
N ASN A 72 -7.55 24.62 -4.55
CA ASN A 72 -7.95 25.85 -3.89
C ASN A 72 -6.78 26.84 -3.86
N GLY A 73 -7.08 28.09 -4.23
CA GLY A 73 -6.08 29.16 -4.33
C GLY A 73 -5.32 29.17 -5.65
N THR A 74 -4.37 30.09 -5.76
CA THR A 74 -3.56 30.31 -6.98
C THR A 74 -2.33 29.41 -7.05
N GLU A 75 -1.93 28.84 -5.92
CA GLU A 75 -0.76 27.99 -5.76
C GLU A 75 -0.84 26.72 -6.62
N LYS A 76 0.32 26.12 -6.90
CA LYS A 76 0.40 24.88 -7.70
C LYS A 76 -0.19 23.70 -6.93
N ALA A 77 -1.21 23.06 -7.49
CA ALA A 77 -1.84 21.86 -6.93
C ALA A 77 -0.87 20.67 -6.83
N PHE A 78 -1.08 19.85 -5.80
CA PHE A 78 -0.53 18.50 -5.72
C PHE A 78 -1.23 17.57 -6.70
N ALA A 79 -0.52 16.57 -7.21
CA ALA A 79 -1.19 15.40 -7.78
C ALA A 79 -1.77 14.55 -6.64
N TYR A 80 -2.84 13.84 -6.93
CA TYR A 80 -3.58 13.07 -5.94
C TYR A 80 -3.53 11.56 -6.23
N HIS A 81 -3.51 10.79 -5.16
CA HIS A 81 -3.79 9.36 -5.18
C HIS A 81 -4.89 9.04 -4.17
N CYS A 82 -5.87 8.25 -4.58
CA CYS A 82 -6.87 7.70 -3.67
C CYS A 82 -6.62 6.20 -3.53
N GLY A 83 -6.76 5.67 -2.33
CA GLY A 83 -6.39 4.30 -2.04
C GLY A 83 -6.59 3.92 -0.58
N PHE A 84 -5.74 3.03 -0.09
CA PHE A 84 -5.90 2.42 1.21
C PHE A 84 -4.56 2.22 1.91
N TYR A 85 -4.53 2.52 3.21
CA TYR A 85 -3.54 1.93 4.13
C TYR A 85 -3.99 0.54 4.52
N CYS A 86 -3.04 -0.38 4.54
CA CYS A 86 -3.27 -1.79 4.84
C CYS A 86 -2.66 -2.13 6.19
N TYR A 87 -3.38 -2.88 7.01
CA TYR A 87 -2.97 -3.29 8.34
C TYR A 87 -3.11 -4.80 8.49
N ASP A 88 -2.10 -5.41 9.12
CA ASP A 88 -2.12 -6.83 9.46
C ASP A 88 -2.99 -7.11 10.70
N LYS A 89 -3.13 -8.39 11.05
CA LYS A 89 -3.94 -8.86 12.19
C LYS A 89 -3.50 -8.33 13.55
N THR A 90 -2.29 -7.77 13.65
CA THR A 90 -1.76 -7.17 14.88
C THR A 90 -1.98 -5.65 14.91
N GLY A 91 -2.67 -5.09 13.92
CA GLY A 91 -2.89 -3.66 13.79
C GLY A 91 -1.65 -2.89 13.32
N ARG A 92 -0.61 -3.57 12.82
CA ARG A 92 0.58 -2.92 12.28
C ARG A 92 0.37 -2.61 10.80
N MET A 93 0.70 -1.37 10.41
CA MET A 93 0.64 -0.97 9.01
C MET A 93 1.60 -1.83 8.19
N ILE A 94 1.09 -2.41 7.11
CA ILE A 94 1.89 -3.03 6.07
C ILE A 94 2.32 -1.89 5.15
N THR A 95 3.60 -1.79 4.85
CA THR A 95 4.15 -0.87 3.84
C THR A 95 4.72 -1.66 2.68
N CYS A 96 4.90 -1.00 1.53
CA CYS A 96 5.35 -1.67 0.31
C CYS A 96 6.66 -2.44 0.55
N ASP A 97 7.62 -1.84 1.26
CA ASP A 97 8.91 -2.46 1.62
C ASP A 97 8.79 -3.75 2.43
N ASN A 98 7.64 -4.04 3.06
CA ASN A 98 7.44 -5.29 3.77
C ASN A 98 6.97 -6.44 2.87
N ILE A 99 6.44 -6.14 1.69
CA ILE A 99 5.78 -7.12 0.81
C ILE A 99 6.36 -7.16 -0.61
N SER A 100 7.18 -6.18 -0.98
CA SER A 100 7.65 -5.96 -2.34
C SER A 100 8.91 -6.75 -2.66
N SER A 101 8.77 -7.99 -3.07
CA SER A 101 9.91 -8.81 -3.47
C SER A 101 10.33 -8.62 -4.92
N SER A 102 11.62 -8.42 -5.19
CA SER A 102 12.19 -8.55 -6.53
C SER A 102 12.15 -10.02 -6.96
N LYS A 103 11.55 -10.32 -8.12
CA LYS A 103 11.53 -11.69 -8.67
C LYS A 103 12.95 -12.24 -8.78
N GLN A 104 13.13 -13.52 -8.48
CA GLN A 104 14.42 -14.24 -8.59
C GLN A 104 15.56 -13.63 -7.75
N SER A 105 15.25 -12.88 -6.69
CA SER A 105 16.27 -12.28 -5.81
C SER A 105 16.53 -13.08 -4.52
N PHE A 106 15.83 -14.21 -4.34
CA PHE A 106 16.01 -15.08 -3.19
C PHE A 106 17.39 -15.76 -3.24
N THR A 107 18.16 -15.62 -2.17
CA THR A 107 19.49 -16.19 -2.03
C THR A 107 19.82 -16.37 -0.54
N SER A 108 21.08 -16.63 -0.19
CA SER A 108 21.55 -16.67 1.20
C SER A 108 22.77 -15.80 1.41
N LEU A 109 22.99 -15.41 2.67
CA LEU A 109 24.23 -14.79 3.11
C LEU A 109 25.41 -15.73 2.86
N ALA A 110 26.49 -15.21 2.28
CA ALA A 110 27.73 -15.95 2.10
C ALA A 110 28.67 -15.84 3.32
N LYS A 111 28.45 -14.85 4.18
CA LYS A 111 29.20 -14.62 5.43
C LYS A 111 28.25 -14.12 6.52
N ASP A 112 28.67 -14.27 7.77
CA ASP A 112 28.01 -13.62 8.90
C ASP A 112 27.95 -12.10 8.67
N VAL A 113 26.87 -11.48 9.13
CA VAL A 113 26.75 -10.03 9.25
C VAL A 113 26.47 -9.68 10.70
N LYS A 114 27.12 -8.64 11.21
CA LYS A 114 26.97 -8.18 12.59
C LYS A 114 26.09 -6.94 12.63
N ALA A 115 25.49 -6.68 13.79
CA ALA A 115 24.88 -5.38 14.04
C ALA A 115 25.96 -4.29 13.91
N GLY A 116 25.67 -3.22 13.20
CA GLY A 116 26.62 -2.14 12.90
C GLY A 116 27.30 -2.25 11.52
N ASP A 117 27.27 -3.42 10.87
CA ASP A 117 27.85 -3.58 9.53
C ASP A 117 27.05 -2.80 8.49
N LYS A 118 27.75 -2.17 7.54
CA LYS A 118 27.14 -1.51 6.37
C LYS A 118 27.24 -2.33 5.09
N THR A 119 27.81 -3.52 5.17
CA THR A 119 28.01 -4.41 4.04
C THR A 119 27.42 -5.78 4.33
N VAL A 120 26.72 -6.33 3.34
CA VAL A 120 26.18 -7.69 3.38
C VAL A 120 26.77 -8.46 2.21
N THR A 121 27.31 -9.65 2.45
CA THR A 121 27.80 -10.51 1.37
C THR A 121 26.80 -11.63 1.10
N VAL A 122 26.33 -11.75 -0.13
CA VAL A 122 25.34 -12.75 -0.55
C VAL A 122 25.91 -13.65 -1.63
N LYS A 123 25.38 -14.88 -1.75
CA LYS A 123 25.82 -15.81 -2.80
C LYS A 123 25.46 -15.30 -4.21
N ASP A 124 24.25 -14.77 -4.38
CA ASP A 124 23.82 -14.22 -5.67
C ASP A 124 23.02 -12.91 -5.51
N GLY A 125 23.64 -11.81 -5.92
CA GLY A 125 23.03 -10.47 -5.98
C GLY A 125 22.68 -10.03 -7.40
N SER A 126 22.77 -10.91 -8.40
CA SER A 126 22.65 -10.54 -9.83
C SER A 126 21.28 -9.96 -10.22
N LYS A 127 20.23 -10.25 -9.44
CA LYS A 127 18.87 -9.74 -9.61
C LYS A 127 18.49 -8.63 -8.62
N TRP A 128 19.45 -8.16 -7.83
CA TRP A 128 19.23 -7.10 -6.85
C TRP A 128 19.41 -5.73 -7.51
N ARG A 129 18.78 -4.70 -6.93
CA ARG A 129 18.88 -3.34 -7.45
C ARG A 129 19.22 -2.31 -6.36
N LYS A 130 19.94 -1.27 -6.78
CA LYS A 130 20.16 -0.07 -5.96
C LYS A 130 18.81 0.56 -5.59
N GLY A 131 18.73 1.18 -4.41
CA GLY A 131 17.49 1.70 -3.83
C GLY A 131 16.56 0.61 -3.26
N GLY A 132 16.90 -0.67 -3.43
CA GLY A 132 16.20 -1.77 -2.78
C GLY A 132 16.65 -1.97 -1.34
N LEU A 133 16.13 -3.00 -0.70
CA LEU A 133 16.39 -3.36 0.70
C LEU A 133 16.81 -4.81 0.78
N VAL A 134 17.56 -5.15 1.83
CA VAL A 134 17.84 -6.54 2.20
C VAL A 134 16.78 -6.99 3.18
N ALA A 135 15.92 -7.94 2.80
CA ALA A 135 15.01 -8.61 3.71
C ALA A 135 15.67 -9.91 4.20
N PHE A 136 15.85 -10.03 5.51
CA PHE A 136 16.43 -11.20 6.16
C PHE A 136 15.36 -12.22 6.52
N ASN A 137 15.81 -13.45 6.79
CA ASN A 137 14.94 -14.58 7.11
C ASN A 137 13.83 -14.80 6.07
N ALA A 138 14.10 -14.44 4.81
CA ALA A 138 13.15 -14.59 3.73
C ALA A 138 12.80 -16.06 3.52
N LYS A 139 11.58 -16.33 3.06
CA LYS A 139 11.12 -17.68 2.71
C LYS A 139 10.85 -17.75 1.22
N GLN A 140 11.24 -18.87 0.61
CA GLN A 140 11.11 -19.09 -0.84
C GLN A 140 9.63 -19.13 -1.28
N ASP A 141 8.75 -19.57 -0.39
CA ASP A 141 7.30 -19.61 -0.55
C ASP A 141 6.59 -18.31 -0.12
N TYR A 142 7.34 -17.26 0.24
CA TYR A 142 6.83 -15.97 0.68
C TYR A 142 5.97 -16.01 1.95
N SER A 143 6.01 -17.09 2.73
CA SER A 143 5.32 -17.21 4.02
C SER A 143 5.84 -16.22 5.08
N ASP A 144 6.98 -15.56 4.82
CA ASP A 144 7.52 -14.47 5.63
C ASP A 144 6.79 -13.13 5.45
N LEU A 145 5.95 -12.98 4.43
CA LEU A 145 5.30 -11.69 4.15
C LEU A 145 4.12 -11.42 5.10
N PRO A 146 4.00 -10.18 5.64
CA PRO A 146 4.90 -9.04 5.50
C PRO A 146 6.20 -9.21 6.29
N ASN A 147 7.33 -9.12 5.59
CA ASN A 147 8.64 -9.26 6.19
C ASN A 147 9.15 -7.88 6.66
N ARG A 148 9.32 -7.75 7.97
CA ARG A 148 9.74 -6.50 8.64
C ARG A 148 11.20 -6.52 9.07
N GLU A 149 11.91 -7.59 8.76
CA GLU A 149 13.33 -7.76 9.04
C GLU A 149 14.14 -7.24 7.86
N THR A 150 14.09 -5.94 7.63
CA THR A 150 14.81 -5.28 6.54
C THR A 150 15.98 -4.44 7.06
N ALA A 151 17.05 -4.32 6.25
CA ALA A 151 18.11 -3.33 6.47
C ALA A 151 17.92 -2.08 5.59
N GLY A 152 18.88 -1.15 5.68
CA GLY A 152 18.90 0.09 4.92
C GLY A 152 18.90 -0.09 3.40
N SER A 153 18.76 1.04 2.70
CA SER A 153 18.73 1.11 1.24
C SER A 153 20.07 0.68 0.64
N ILE A 154 20.03 -0.13 -0.42
CA ILE A 154 21.20 -0.60 -1.14
C ILE A 154 21.78 0.55 -1.97
N THR A 155 23.01 0.94 -1.69
CA THR A 155 23.74 2.01 -2.40
C THR A 155 24.69 1.45 -3.45
N LYS A 156 25.22 0.24 -3.24
CA LYS A 156 26.19 -0.42 -4.12
C LYS A 156 25.97 -1.93 -4.18
N ILE A 157 26.19 -2.51 -5.35
CA ILE A 157 26.11 -3.95 -5.63
C ILE A 157 27.32 -4.29 -6.49
N GLU A 158 28.19 -5.18 -6.02
CA GLU A 158 29.41 -5.57 -6.71
C GLU A 158 29.62 -7.07 -6.65
N LYS A 159 29.93 -7.68 -7.79
CA LYS A 159 30.38 -9.07 -7.84
C LYS A 159 31.86 -9.12 -7.47
N GLN A 160 32.22 -9.95 -6.50
CA GLN A 160 33.60 -10.20 -6.07
C GLN A 160 33.82 -11.71 -6.03
N GLY A 161 34.49 -12.26 -7.05
CA GLY A 161 34.58 -13.71 -7.23
C GLY A 161 33.20 -14.34 -7.37
N ASP A 162 32.93 -15.34 -6.52
CA ASP A 162 31.67 -16.11 -6.52
C ASP A 162 30.57 -15.51 -5.64
N VAL A 163 30.81 -14.35 -5.04
CA VAL A 163 29.85 -13.67 -4.15
C VAL A 163 29.55 -12.26 -4.62
N TRP A 164 28.51 -11.68 -4.03
CA TRP A 164 28.13 -10.29 -4.24
C TRP A 164 28.21 -9.52 -2.93
N VAL A 165 28.89 -8.38 -2.95
CA VAL A 165 28.99 -7.46 -1.83
C VAL A 165 27.99 -6.33 -2.04
N ILE A 166 27.09 -6.19 -1.07
CA ILE A 166 25.99 -5.24 -1.05
C ILE A 166 26.30 -4.18 0.00
N THR A 167 26.41 -2.91 -0.41
CA THR A 167 26.61 -1.78 0.52
C THR A 167 25.29 -1.10 0.82
N LEU A 168 25.08 -0.75 2.08
CA LEU A 168 23.86 -0.15 2.62
C LEU A 168 24.08 1.31 3.04
N ASP A 169 23.06 2.14 2.96
CA ASP A 169 23.09 3.52 3.48
C ASP A 169 23.16 3.57 5.02
N LYS A 170 22.51 2.61 5.67
CA LYS A 170 22.40 2.47 7.13
C LYS A 170 22.92 1.10 7.58
N PRO A 171 23.53 1.04 8.78
CA PRO A 171 23.97 -0.22 9.36
C PRO A 171 22.85 -1.24 9.54
N VAL A 172 23.19 -2.53 9.46
CA VAL A 172 22.31 -3.63 9.86
C VAL A 172 22.07 -3.54 11.38
N ARG A 173 20.82 -3.75 11.81
CA ARG A 173 20.42 -3.57 13.23
C ARG A 173 20.65 -4.80 14.10
N LYS A 174 20.80 -5.98 13.49
CA LYS A 174 20.92 -7.28 14.17
C LYS A 174 22.00 -8.10 13.46
N ALA A 175 22.56 -9.07 14.16
CA ALA A 175 23.44 -10.04 13.55
C ALA A 175 22.64 -11.15 12.85
N TYR A 176 23.18 -11.68 11.75
CA TYR A 176 22.65 -12.85 11.04
C TYR A 176 23.81 -13.74 10.58
N ALA A 177 23.67 -15.05 10.74
CA ALA A 177 24.71 -16.00 10.37
C ALA A 177 24.78 -16.23 8.85
N ALA A 178 25.94 -16.66 8.36
CA ALA A 178 26.10 -17.20 7.02
C ALA A 178 25.05 -18.29 6.75
N GLY A 179 24.54 -18.34 5.52
CA GLY A 179 23.44 -19.23 5.15
C GLY A 179 22.04 -18.68 5.48
N THR A 180 21.91 -17.57 6.22
CA THR A 180 20.60 -16.91 6.42
C THR A 180 19.99 -16.55 5.06
N ASN A 181 18.75 -16.97 4.83
CA ASN A 181 18.04 -16.65 3.60
C ASN A 181 17.69 -15.16 3.54
N VAL A 182 17.93 -14.56 2.38
CA VAL A 182 17.70 -13.15 2.12
C VAL A 182 17.02 -12.95 0.77
N ARG A 183 16.33 -11.82 0.62
CA ARG A 183 15.70 -11.41 -0.63
C ARG A 183 15.79 -9.91 -0.80
N ASN A 184 15.84 -9.43 -2.05
CA ASN A 184 15.79 -8.00 -2.31
C ASN A 184 14.34 -7.49 -2.26
N HIS A 185 14.07 -6.55 -1.36
CA HIS A 185 12.82 -5.81 -1.27
C HIS A 185 12.95 -4.41 -1.90
N PHE A 186 11.86 -3.65 -2.04
CA PHE A 186 11.93 -2.28 -2.56
C PHE A 186 10.91 -1.31 -1.96
N TYR A 187 11.28 -0.04 -1.90
CA TYR A 187 10.32 1.01 -1.54
C TYR A 187 9.24 1.18 -2.62
N GLY A 188 8.08 1.68 -2.21
CA GLY A 188 7.01 2.04 -3.11
C GLY A 188 5.94 2.86 -2.40
N GLY A 189 4.84 3.09 -3.11
CA GLY A 189 3.69 3.79 -2.57
C GLY A 189 2.77 2.89 -1.74
N TYR A 190 1.53 3.32 -1.59
CA TYR A 190 0.47 2.57 -0.95
C TYR A 190 -0.37 1.80 -1.97
N VAL A 191 -1.41 1.11 -1.49
CA VAL A 191 -2.41 0.49 -2.35
C VAL A 191 -3.31 1.58 -2.92
N TYR A 192 -3.07 1.99 -4.17
CA TYR A 192 -3.87 3.02 -4.86
C TYR A 192 -4.96 2.41 -5.74
N SER A 193 -6.18 2.91 -5.60
CA SER A 193 -7.34 2.52 -6.40
C SER A 193 -7.53 3.44 -7.61
N THR A 194 -7.13 4.70 -7.47
CA THR A 194 -7.12 5.69 -8.55
C THR A 194 -6.07 6.75 -8.28
N ALA A 195 -5.63 7.39 -9.36
CA ALA A 195 -4.65 8.46 -9.36
C ALA A 195 -5.06 9.49 -10.40
N GLY A 196 -4.66 10.74 -10.21
CA GLY A 196 -4.77 11.72 -11.28
C GLY A 196 -3.70 12.78 -11.24
N GLY A 197 -3.63 13.52 -12.35
CA GLY A 197 -2.73 14.64 -12.52
C GLY A 197 -3.05 15.82 -11.60
N LYS A 198 -2.41 16.95 -11.88
CA LYS A 198 -2.62 18.19 -11.12
C LYS A 198 -4.09 18.58 -11.11
N LEU A 199 -4.58 19.00 -9.96
CA LEU A 199 -5.93 19.53 -9.82
C LEU A 199 -6.08 20.90 -10.48
N THR A 200 -7.28 21.16 -10.99
CA THR A 200 -7.71 22.45 -11.52
C THR A 200 -8.69 23.11 -10.54
N ASP A 201 -9.15 24.30 -10.87
CA ASP A 201 -10.10 25.07 -10.05
C ASP A 201 -11.55 24.55 -10.17
N ASP A 202 -11.77 23.56 -11.05
CA ASP A 202 -13.05 22.91 -11.27
C ASP A 202 -13.22 21.69 -10.39
N TRP A 203 -14.44 21.50 -9.89
CA TRP A 203 -14.81 20.29 -9.16
C TRP A 203 -14.70 19.07 -10.05
N LYS A 204 -13.94 18.08 -9.58
CA LYS A 204 -13.82 16.78 -10.25
C LYS A 204 -14.17 15.67 -9.28
N THR A 205 -15.08 14.80 -9.70
CA THR A 205 -15.34 13.53 -9.03
C THR A 205 -14.43 12.45 -9.60
N VAL A 206 -13.75 11.73 -8.73
CA VAL A 206 -12.84 10.64 -9.07
C VAL A 206 -13.29 9.38 -8.35
N SER A 207 -13.11 8.24 -8.99
CA SER A 207 -13.44 6.95 -8.40
C SER A 207 -12.39 5.91 -8.75
N GLY A 208 -12.17 4.97 -7.83
CA GLY A 208 -11.23 3.86 -8.02
C GLY A 208 -11.66 2.63 -7.25
N THR A 209 -11.59 1.47 -7.91
CA THR A 209 -12.01 0.18 -7.35
C THR A 209 -10.82 -0.74 -7.11
N ILE A 210 -10.83 -1.43 -5.97
CA ILE A 210 -9.90 -2.51 -5.61
C ILE A 210 -10.70 -3.73 -5.17
N SER A 211 -10.21 -4.90 -5.55
CA SER A 211 -10.83 -6.17 -5.15
C SER A 211 -9.78 -7.26 -4.99
N GLY A 212 -9.99 -8.12 -4.01
CA GLY A 212 -9.11 -9.24 -3.74
C GLY A 212 -7.76 -8.85 -3.14
N VAL A 213 -6.97 -9.88 -2.88
CA VAL A 213 -5.65 -9.79 -2.24
C VAL A 213 -4.61 -10.32 -3.22
N ASN A 214 -3.45 -9.67 -3.30
CA ASN A 214 -2.32 -10.15 -4.08
C ASN A 214 -1.80 -11.46 -3.50
N PRO A 215 -1.52 -12.46 -4.34
CA PRO A 215 -0.78 -13.62 -3.89
C PRO A 215 0.67 -13.18 -3.53
N PRO A 216 1.27 -13.75 -2.48
CA PRO A 216 2.55 -13.27 -1.93
C PRO A 216 3.69 -13.09 -2.94
N GLU A 217 3.80 -13.98 -3.92
CA GLU A 217 4.88 -14.06 -4.92
C GLU A 217 4.84 -12.95 -5.98
N THR A 218 3.70 -12.26 -6.08
CA THR A 218 3.52 -11.18 -7.06
C THR A 218 4.05 -9.84 -6.53
N GLY A 219 4.29 -9.72 -5.22
CA GLY A 219 4.67 -8.44 -4.61
C GLY A 219 3.53 -7.41 -4.67
N GLY A 220 3.84 -6.15 -4.40
CA GLY A 220 2.85 -5.08 -4.34
C GLY A 220 2.35 -4.64 -5.73
N TYR A 221 1.41 -5.37 -6.33
CA TYR A 221 0.72 -4.92 -7.54
C TYR A 221 -0.37 -3.88 -7.27
N TYR A 222 -0.56 -2.99 -8.25
CA TYR A 222 -1.66 -2.04 -8.30
C TYR A 222 -3.01 -2.78 -8.43
N LYS A 223 -4.04 -2.32 -7.73
CA LYS A 223 -5.45 -2.80 -7.78
C LYS A 223 -5.84 -4.05 -6.97
N LYS A 224 -4.97 -4.59 -6.12
CA LYS A 224 -5.35 -5.56 -5.07
C LYS A 224 -4.77 -5.15 -3.72
N PHE A 225 -5.38 -5.61 -2.63
CA PHE A 225 -4.80 -5.42 -1.30
C PHE A 225 -3.55 -6.28 -1.13
N TRP A 226 -2.64 -5.86 -0.25
CA TRP A 226 -1.43 -6.62 0.03
C TRP A 226 -1.74 -7.87 0.85
N THR A 227 -0.91 -8.91 0.68
CA THR A 227 -1.04 -10.14 1.48
C THR A 227 -1.01 -9.83 2.97
N ALA A 228 -1.69 -10.66 3.77
CA ALA A 228 -1.92 -10.50 5.21
C ALA A 228 -2.71 -9.25 5.66
N THR A 229 -3.22 -8.43 4.74
CA THR A 229 -4.12 -7.33 5.09
C THR A 229 -5.43 -7.88 5.66
N VAL A 230 -5.85 -7.39 6.83
CA VAL A 230 -7.17 -7.71 7.41
C VAL A 230 -7.97 -6.47 7.78
N THR A 231 -7.32 -5.31 7.86
CA THR A 231 -7.95 -4.02 8.08
C THR A 231 -7.41 -3.02 7.06
N ILE A 232 -8.31 -2.23 6.49
CA ILE A 232 -8.00 -1.17 5.54
C ILE A 232 -8.46 0.17 6.08
N ARG A 233 -7.76 1.24 5.73
CA ARG A 233 -8.20 2.62 5.95
C ARG A 233 -8.19 3.34 4.62
N PRO A 234 -9.33 3.83 4.11
CA PRO A 234 -9.33 4.68 2.93
C PRO A 234 -8.41 5.88 3.13
N MET A 235 -7.82 6.36 2.05
CA MET A 235 -6.89 7.46 2.07
C MET A 235 -7.00 8.30 0.80
N ILE A 236 -6.89 9.62 0.97
CA ILE A 236 -6.56 10.57 -0.10
C ILE A 236 -5.16 11.12 0.19
N LEU A 237 -4.22 10.84 -0.70
CA LEU A 237 -2.84 11.30 -0.64
C LEU A 237 -2.67 12.50 -1.57
N LEU A 238 -2.31 13.64 -0.99
CA LEU A 238 -2.12 14.93 -1.65
C LEU A 238 -0.67 15.37 -1.49
N ASN A 239 0.28 14.67 -2.10
CA ASN A 239 1.70 15.01 -1.96
C ASN A 239 2.54 14.68 -3.21
N TRP A 240 1.93 14.11 -4.25
CA TRP A 240 2.68 13.59 -5.39
C TRP A 240 3.07 14.71 -6.37
N ASN A 241 4.26 14.57 -6.96
CA ASN A 241 4.90 15.55 -7.86
C ASN A 241 5.11 16.95 -7.24
N TRP A 242 5.29 16.98 -5.90
CA TRP A 242 5.64 18.12 -5.06
C TRP A 242 5.14 19.47 -5.59
N GLY A 243 3.81 19.66 -5.51
CA GLY A 243 3.17 20.96 -5.67
C GLY A 243 3.73 22.02 -4.70
N ASP A 244 3.12 23.20 -4.69
CA ASP A 244 3.53 24.24 -3.75
C ASP A 244 3.18 23.79 -2.32
N ARG A 245 4.13 23.87 -1.38
CA ARG A 245 3.89 23.49 0.03
C ARG A 245 2.80 24.34 0.70
N ASN A 246 2.53 25.52 0.16
CA ASN A 246 1.46 26.41 0.61
C ASN A 246 0.13 26.16 -0.12
N GLY A 247 0.12 25.29 -1.14
CA GLY A 247 -1.08 24.94 -1.88
C GLY A 247 -2.11 24.21 -1.03
N SER A 248 -3.36 24.29 -1.45
CA SER A 248 -4.46 23.65 -0.74
C SER A 248 -5.44 22.96 -1.69
N THR A 249 -6.19 22.00 -1.16
CA THR A 249 -7.17 21.20 -1.90
C THR A 249 -8.52 21.29 -1.19
N GLN A 250 -9.57 21.56 -1.95
CA GLN A 250 -10.94 21.47 -1.47
C GLN A 250 -11.51 20.09 -1.79
N ILE A 251 -12.23 19.52 -0.82
CA ILE A 251 -12.73 18.14 -0.85
C ILE A 251 -14.16 18.13 -0.31
N LYS A 252 -15.02 17.35 -0.94
CA LYS A 252 -16.36 16.99 -0.48
C LYS A 252 -16.74 15.61 -1.01
N ASP A 253 -17.91 15.12 -0.59
CA ASP A 253 -18.55 13.93 -1.15
C ASP A 253 -17.61 12.70 -1.19
N VAL A 254 -17.13 12.28 -0.01
CA VAL A 254 -16.27 11.09 0.12
C VAL A 254 -17.10 9.88 0.49
N THR A 255 -17.06 8.85 -0.35
CA THR A 255 -17.80 7.61 -0.12
C THR A 255 -16.94 6.38 -0.37
N LEU A 256 -17.15 5.33 0.41
CA LEU A 256 -16.67 3.99 0.11
C LEU A 256 -17.88 3.08 -0.13
N THR A 257 -17.97 2.54 -1.33
CA THR A 257 -18.97 1.51 -1.67
C THR A 257 -18.31 0.13 -1.61
N ILE A 258 -18.96 -0.80 -0.93
CA ILE A 258 -18.53 -2.19 -0.73
C ILE A 258 -19.58 -3.10 -1.37
N SER A 259 -19.18 -3.90 -2.35
CA SER A 259 -20.07 -4.88 -3.03
C SER A 259 -19.40 -6.25 -3.12
N LYS A 260 -20.18 -7.33 -3.24
CA LYS A 260 -19.64 -8.67 -3.56
C LYS A 260 -19.84 -8.98 -5.04
#